data_AF-A0A0C9SS78-F1
#
_entry.id   AF-A0A0C9SS78-F1
#
_cell.length_a   1.000
_cell.length_b   1.000
_cell.length_c   1.000
_cell.angle_alpha   90.00
_cell.angle_beta   90.00
_cell.angle_gamma   90.00
#
_symmetry.space_group_name_H-M   'P 1'
#
loop_
_entity.id
_entity.type
_entity.pdbx_description
1 polymer ?
#
loop_
_entity_poly.entity_id
_entity_poly.type
_entity_poly.pdbx_seq_one_letter_code
_entity_poly.pdbx_strand_id
1 'polypeptide(L)'
;QIITLLEQQQSTCQIAAYTGLNHSTISQIRSKLCPDLQKSSGGHPSLVTSTDMRHAIRFISTGKVENAVQVTKALQDIKTH
;
A
#
# COMPACT_ATOMS: atom_id res chain seq x y z
N GLN A 1 2.17 23.04 -18.74
CA GLN A 1 1.16 23.24 -17.67
C GLN A 1 0.80 21.94 -16.95
N ILE A 2 0.29 20.90 -17.61
CA ILE A 2 0.01 19.61 -16.91
C ILE A 2 1.30 18.92 -16.45
N ILE A 3 2.32 18.88 -17.32
CA ILE A 3 3.64 18.27 -17.01
C ILE A 3 4.27 18.97 -15.81
N THR A 4 4.30 20.30 -15.81
CA THR A 4 4.82 21.10 -14.69
C THR A 4 4.05 20.86 -13.39
N LEU A 5 2.72 20.64 -13.44
CA LEU A 5 1.93 20.29 -12.25
C LEU A 5 2.23 18.86 -11.76
N LEU A 6 2.49 17.92 -12.67
CA LEU A 6 2.89 16.55 -12.33
C LEU A 6 4.29 16.52 -11.71
N GLU A 7 5.24 17.30 -12.21
CA GLU A 7 6.59 17.45 -11.64
C GLU A 7 6.56 18.08 -10.24
N GLN A 8 5.61 18.98 -9.99
CA GLN A 8 5.33 19.55 -8.66
C GLN A 8 4.62 18.56 -7.70
N GLN A 9 4.50 17.29 -8.08
CA GLN A 9 3.81 16.24 -7.31
C GLN A 9 2.35 16.57 -6.94
N GLN A 10 1.66 17.40 -7.72
CA GLN A 10 0.23 17.62 -7.50
C GLN A 10 -0.57 16.35 -7.77
N SER A 11 -1.61 16.14 -6.97
CA SER A 11 -2.51 15.01 -7.15
C SER A 11 -3.31 15.16 -8.46
N THR A 12 -3.67 14.03 -9.07
CA THR A 12 -4.53 14.04 -10.26
C THR A 12 -5.87 14.72 -10.02
N CYS A 13 -6.39 14.71 -8.79
CA CYS A 13 -7.61 15.41 -8.41
C CYS A 13 -7.44 16.93 -8.47
N GLN A 14 -6.33 17.46 -7.95
CA GLN A 14 -6.02 18.89 -8.01
C GLN A 14 -5.81 19.35 -9.45
N ILE A 15 -5.10 18.55 -10.25
CA ILE A 15 -4.88 18.84 -11.67
C ILE A 15 -6.21 18.84 -12.43
N ALA A 16 -7.10 17.87 -12.17
CA ALA A 16 -8.43 17.82 -12.77
C ALA A 16 -9.27 19.04 -12.39
N ALA A 17 -9.27 19.43 -11.12
CA ALA A 17 -9.99 20.62 -10.64
C ALA A 17 -9.46 21.93 -11.27
N TYR A 18 -8.14 22.03 -11.47
CA TYR A 18 -7.51 23.20 -12.06
C TYR A 18 -7.66 23.29 -13.59
N THR A 19 -7.57 22.15 -14.28
CA THR A 19 -7.55 22.10 -15.76
C THR A 19 -8.91 21.76 -16.38
N GLY A 20 -9.87 21.28 -15.59
CA GLY A 20 -11.15 20.75 -16.08
C GLY A 20 -11.03 19.44 -16.86
N LEU A 21 -9.83 18.84 -16.93
CA LEU A 21 -9.60 17.60 -17.65
C LEU A 21 -10.04 16.40 -16.83
N ASN A 22 -10.51 15.37 -17.55
CA ASN A 22 -10.85 14.12 -16.91
C ASN A 22 -9.58 13.41 -16.36
N HIS A 23 -9.78 12.58 -15.34
CA HIS A 23 -8.70 11.82 -14.70
C HIS A 23 -7.97 10.89 -15.68
N SER A 24 -8.68 10.29 -16.63
CA SER A 24 -8.12 9.35 -17.60
C SER A 24 -7.09 10.01 -18.53
N THR A 25 -7.39 11.20 -19.02
CA THR A 25 -6.53 12.03 -19.87
C THR A 25 -5.27 12.42 -19.11
N ILE A 26 -5.40 12.87 -17.86
CA ILE A 26 -4.26 13.21 -17.01
C ILE A 26 -3.39 11.96 -16.75
N SER A 27 -4.01 10.81 -16.49
CA SER A 27 -3.31 9.53 -16.27
C SER A 27 -2.55 9.05 -17.52
N GLN A 28 -3.15 9.20 -18.71
CA GLN A 28 -2.51 8.88 -19.98
C GLN A 28 -1.31 9.80 -20.26
N ILE A 29 -1.48 11.11 -20.04
CA ILE A 29 -0.39 12.09 -20.19
C ILE A 29 0.77 11.74 -19.26
N ARG A 30 0.46 11.48 -17.98
CA ARG A 30 1.46 11.05 -17.00
C ARG A 30 2.19 9.78 -17.45
N SER A 31 1.47 8.76 -17.92
CA SER A 31 2.07 7.49 -18.33
C SER A 31 2.98 7.63 -19.55
N LYS A 32 2.66 8.53 -20.48
CA LYS A 32 3.45 8.76 -21.70
C LYS A 32 4.66 9.68 -21.49
N LEU A 33 4.52 10.69 -20.66
CA LEU A 33 5.50 11.78 -20.55
C LEU A 33 6.30 11.77 -19.25
N CYS A 34 5.79 11.12 -18.20
CA CYS A 34 6.41 11.07 -16.88
C CYS A 34 6.38 9.63 -16.30
N PRO A 35 6.92 8.62 -17.01
CA PRO A 35 6.85 7.22 -16.57
C PRO A 35 7.57 6.99 -15.24
N ASP A 36 8.64 7.74 -14.98
CA ASP A 36 9.47 7.61 -13.77
C ASP A 36 8.86 8.33 -12.55
N LEU A 37 7.77 9.06 -12.73
CA LEU A 37 7.13 9.79 -11.64
C LEU A 37 6.51 8.80 -10.65
N GLN A 38 7.05 8.79 -9.43
CA GLN A 38 6.65 7.87 -8.38
C GLN A 38 5.13 7.84 -8.21
N LYS A 39 4.55 6.64 -8.23
CA LYS A 39 3.13 6.46 -7.90
C LYS A 39 2.94 6.74 -6.43
N SER A 40 1.85 7.43 -6.08
CA SER A 40 1.41 7.49 -4.69
C SER A 40 1.35 6.06 -4.18
N SER A 41 1.97 5.80 -3.02
CA SER A 41 1.87 4.51 -2.35
C SER A 41 0.41 4.32 -1.92
N GLY A 42 -0.41 3.81 -2.82
CA GLY A 42 -1.78 3.42 -2.52
C GLY A 42 -1.78 2.12 -1.73
N GLY A 43 -2.68 2.00 -0.77
CA GLY A 43 -2.88 0.78 0.01
C GLY A 43 -3.23 1.07 1.46
N HIS A 44 -3.73 0.04 2.15
CA HIS A 44 -3.85 0.03 3.60
C HIS A 44 -2.57 -0.61 4.17
N PRO A 45 -1.93 -0.04 5.20
CA PRO A 45 -0.81 -0.69 5.87
C PRO A 45 -1.22 -2.09 6.34
N SER A 46 -0.43 -3.11 6.03
CA SER A 46 -0.76 -4.46 6.52
C SER A 46 -0.69 -4.47 8.05
N LEU A 47 -1.76 -4.91 8.70
CA LEU A 47 -1.78 -5.10 10.16
C LEU A 47 -0.83 -6.22 10.61
N VAL A 48 -0.60 -7.18 9.71
CA VAL A 48 0.26 -8.34 9.96
C VAL A 48 1.56 -8.18 9.19
N THR A 49 2.69 -8.24 9.90
CA THR A 49 4.01 -8.16 9.27
C THR A 49 4.37 -9.50 8.61
N SER A 50 5.34 -9.50 7.68
CA SER A 50 5.84 -10.74 7.09
C SER A 50 6.45 -11.68 8.13
N THR A 51 7.04 -11.14 9.19
CA THR A 51 7.56 -11.88 10.34
C THR A 51 6.43 -12.57 11.11
N ASP A 52 5.35 -11.84 11.41
CA ASP A 52 4.17 -12.40 12.08
C ASP A 52 3.57 -13.56 11.27
N MET A 53 3.49 -13.42 9.93
CA MET A 53 3.03 -14.51 9.06
C MET A 53 3.91 -15.76 9.18
N ARG A 54 5.25 -15.61 9.20
CA ARG A 54 6.16 -16.75 9.34
C ARG A 54 5.98 -17.45 10.68
N HIS A 55 5.80 -16.70 11.78
CA HIS A 55 5.54 -17.27 13.09
C HIS A 55 4.20 -18.00 13.14
N ALA A 56 3.13 -17.40 12.59
CA ALA A 56 1.82 -18.03 12.51
C ALA A 56 1.88 -19.36 11.73
N ILE A 57 2.53 -19.38 10.56
CA ILE A 57 2.71 -20.60 9.76
C ILE A 57 3.46 -21.66 10.56
N ARG A 58 4.52 -21.30 11.28
CA ARG A 58 5.27 -22.23 12.12
C ARG A 58 4.41 -22.82 13.23
N PHE A 59 3.61 -22.00 13.92
CA PHE A 59 2.74 -22.48 15.00
C PHE A 59 1.68 -23.45 14.49
N ILE A 60 1.06 -23.14 13.35
CA ILE A 60 0.07 -24.01 12.71
C ILE A 60 0.72 -25.32 12.27
N SER A 61 1.87 -25.24 11.58
CA SER A 61 2.57 -26.42 11.04
C SER A 61 3.10 -27.35 12.14
N THR A 62 3.40 -26.80 13.32
CA THR A 62 3.87 -27.58 14.49
C THR A 62 2.74 -28.06 15.38
N GLY A 63 1.47 -27.79 15.04
CA GLY A 63 0.31 -28.16 15.83
C GLY A 63 0.23 -27.45 17.19
N LYS A 64 0.95 -26.33 17.38
CA LYS A 64 0.97 -25.58 18.65
C LYS A 64 -0.28 -24.73 18.87
N VAL A 65 -1.03 -24.47 17.80
CA VAL A 65 -2.25 -23.66 17.81
C VAL A 65 -3.28 -24.31 16.90
N GLU A 66 -4.53 -24.30 17.33
CA GLU A 66 -5.66 -24.97 16.67
C GLU A 66 -6.64 -23.96 16.05
N ASN A 67 -6.56 -22.67 16.44
CA ASN A 67 -7.45 -21.63 15.94
C ASN A 67 -6.78 -20.24 15.86
N ALA A 68 -7.44 -19.32 15.15
CA ALA A 68 -6.93 -17.98 14.89
C ALA A 68 -6.77 -17.12 16.17
N VAL A 69 -7.58 -17.37 17.21
CA VAL A 69 -7.46 -16.65 18.48
C VAL A 69 -6.16 -17.02 19.19
N GLN A 70 -5.82 -18.31 19.21
CA GLN A 70 -4.54 -18.81 19.74
C GLN A 70 -3.35 -18.31 18.93
N VAL A 71 -3.46 -18.25 17.60
CA VAL A 71 -2.44 -17.63 16.74
C VAL A 71 -2.20 -16.17 17.13
N THR A 72 -3.27 -15.40 17.32
CA THR A 72 -3.17 -13.97 17.68
C THR A 72 -2.47 -13.79 19.04
N LYS A 73 -2.85 -14.60 20.04
CA LYS A 73 -2.21 -14.58 21.36
C LYS A 73 -0.73 -14.96 21.28
N ALA A 74 -0.40 -16.03 20.57
CA ALA A 74 1.00 -16.46 20.41
C ALA A 74 1.87 -15.42 19.69
N LEU A 75 1.30 -14.68 18.73
CA LEU A 75 1.99 -13.55 18.08
C LEU A 75 2.18 -12.35 19.01
N GLN A 76 1.22 -12.06 19.88
CA GLN A 76 1.35 -11.02 20.90
C GLN A 76 2.44 -11.38 21.91
N ASP A 77 2.47 -12.63 22.39
CA ASP A 77 3.48 -13.11 23.34
C ASP A 77 4.90 -12.94 22.79
N ILE A 78 5.13 -13.21 21.49
CA ILE A 78 6.43 -12.96 20.84
C ILE A 78 6.80 -11.48 20.81
N LYS A 79 5.83 -10.58 20.61
CA LYS A 79 6.08 -9.12 20.53
C LYS A 79 6.34 -8.48 21.89
N THR A 80 5.95 -9.15 22.98
CA THR A 80 6.02 -8.61 24.34
C THR A 80 7.30 -9.04 25.09
N HIS A 81 8.04 -9.99 24.52
CA HIS A 81 9.35 -10.46 24.99
C HIS A 81 10.48 -9.93 24.11
#